data_AF-A0A967T629-F1
#
_entry.id   AF-A0A967T629-F1
#
_cell.length_a   1.000
_cell.length_b   1.000
_cell.length_c   1.000
_cell.angle_alpha   90.00
_cell.angle_beta   90.00
_cell.angle_gamma   90.00
#
_symmetry.space_group_name_H-M   'P 1'
#
loop_
_entity.id
_entity.type
_entity.pdbx_description
1 polymer ?
#
loop_
_entity_poly.entity_id
_entity_poly.type
_entity_poly.pdbx_seq_one_letter_code
_entity_poly.pdbx_strand_id
1 'polypeptide(L)'
;MKNTTVPINILLIIFIAMLSFFTCSKHVEQNIDYPHMRVICTEDIELMDSTEAKLSIIRPLSFGSGQPWVSYPNRQGFEDAIKQAKKLTDKGHKKGYTYISYISKTISGGPTPEELPLVKVYEEGRWNEYEDYFGPEPPESPLEWIEKRADGSLGGYTWVSPSGVAGFHSFACANNPHFKRYMKGVVKALVDMGIDGFYMDHTEGKGCYCQYCNKAFHKFVKEEYPANFVSEKYGLNNVDAV
;
A
#
# COMPACT_ATOMS: atom_id res chain seq x y z
N MET A 1 -39.86 56.94 -1.86
CA MET A 1 -39.18 55.71 -1.41
C MET A 1 -39.31 54.67 -2.51
N LYS A 2 -38.21 54.33 -3.21
CA LYS A 2 -38.21 53.27 -4.23
C LYS A 2 -37.96 51.94 -3.52
N ASN A 3 -38.95 51.04 -3.55
CA ASN A 3 -38.79 49.67 -3.10
C ASN A 3 -37.88 48.93 -4.08
N THR A 4 -36.62 48.77 -3.72
CA THR A 4 -35.71 47.85 -4.39
C THR A 4 -36.03 46.42 -3.95
N THR A 5 -36.87 45.74 -4.73
CA THR A 5 -37.06 44.29 -4.62
C THR A 5 -35.82 43.58 -5.15
N VAL A 6 -35.11 42.87 -4.27
CA VAL A 6 -33.99 42.02 -4.66
C VAL A 6 -34.54 40.85 -5.49
N PRO A 7 -34.00 40.58 -6.71
CA PRO A 7 -34.43 39.46 -7.54
C PRO A 7 -34.28 38.13 -6.79
N ILE A 8 -35.27 37.25 -6.92
CA ILE A 8 -35.30 35.92 -6.28
C ILE A 8 -34.03 35.10 -6.57
N ASN A 9 -33.45 35.24 -7.76
CA ASN A 9 -32.21 34.55 -8.13
C ASN A 9 -31.01 34.98 -7.27
N ILE A 10 -30.96 36.23 -6.81
CA ILE A 10 -29.89 36.72 -5.91
C ILE A 10 -30.08 36.15 -4.50
N LEU A 11 -31.32 36.11 -4.01
CA LEU A 11 -31.66 35.46 -2.74
C LEU A 11 -31.32 33.96 -2.75
N LEU A 12 -31.57 33.28 -3.87
CA LEU A 12 -31.24 31.85 -4.02
C LEU A 12 -29.73 31.60 -4.00
N ILE A 13 -28.94 32.45 -4.67
CA ILE A 13 -27.47 32.35 -4.67
C ILE A 13 -26.91 32.60 -3.26
N ILE A 14 -27.44 33.61 -2.56
CA ILE A 14 -27.05 33.90 -1.17
C ILE A 14 -27.40 32.71 -0.25
N PHE A 15 -28.57 32.09 -0.45
CA PHE A 15 -28.99 30.93 0.34
C PHE A 15 -28.13 29.68 0.06
N ILE A 16 -27.79 29.41 -1.20
CA ILE A 16 -26.90 28.31 -1.59
C ILE A 16 -25.48 28.54 -1.06
N ALA A 17 -24.98 29.79 -1.13
CA ALA A 17 -23.69 30.15 -0.55
C ALA A 17 -23.67 30.00 0.98
N MET A 18 -24.74 30.35 1.68
CA MET A 18 -24.84 30.11 3.13
C MET A 18 -24.89 28.62 3.46
N LEU A 19 -25.61 27.80 2.69
CA LEU A 19 -25.65 26.34 2.87
C LEU A 19 -24.28 25.68 2.71
N SER A 20 -23.45 26.15 1.78
CA SER A 20 -22.08 25.63 1.62
C SER A 20 -21.11 26.05 2.72
N PHE A 21 -21.37 27.15 3.45
CA PHE A 21 -20.64 27.50 4.68
C PHE A 21 -21.04 26.61 5.87
N PHE A 22 -22.28 26.13 5.95
CA PHE A 22 -22.71 25.22 7.03
C PHE A 22 -22.34 23.75 6.80
N THR A 23 -21.96 23.37 5.57
CA THR A 23 -21.34 22.06 5.31
C THR A 23 -19.82 22.05 5.46
N CYS A 24 -19.25 23.13 6.00
CA CYS A 24 -17.84 23.21 6.32
C CYS A 24 -17.53 22.15 7.38
N SER A 25 -16.88 21.06 6.93
CA SER A 25 -16.14 20.08 7.70
C SER A 25 -16.75 19.74 9.06
N LYS A 26 -17.37 18.56 9.19
CA LYS A 26 -17.41 17.90 10.50
C LYS A 26 -15.97 17.85 10.98
N HIS A 27 -15.56 18.81 11.82
CA HIS A 27 -14.34 18.73 12.56
C HIS A 27 -14.48 17.44 13.34
N VAL A 28 -13.76 16.41 12.90
CA VAL A 28 -13.56 15.23 13.70
C VAL A 28 -12.84 15.75 14.92
N GLU A 29 -13.55 15.87 16.04
CA GLU A 29 -12.91 16.11 17.32
C GLU A 29 -11.87 15.00 17.47
N GLN A 30 -10.60 15.37 17.42
CA GLN A 30 -9.50 14.46 17.67
C GLN A 30 -9.54 14.12 19.16
N ASN A 31 -10.38 13.17 19.54
CA ASN A 31 -10.41 12.56 20.88
C ASN A 31 -9.22 11.59 21.09
N ILE A 32 -8.08 11.92 20.50
CA ILE A 32 -6.86 11.12 20.64
C ILE A 32 -5.94 11.89 21.57
N ASP A 33 -5.78 11.35 22.77
CA ASP A 33 -4.85 11.83 23.77
C ASP A 33 -3.41 11.45 23.38
N TYR A 34 -2.88 12.10 22.35
CA TYR A 34 -1.55 11.82 21.78
C TYR A 34 -0.42 11.76 22.83
N PRO A 35 -0.38 12.64 23.86
CA PRO A 35 0.63 12.56 24.93
C PRO A 35 0.60 11.24 25.74
N HIS A 36 -0.54 10.55 25.79
CA HIS A 36 -0.72 9.29 26.50
C HIS A 36 -0.90 8.08 25.56
N MET A 37 -0.80 8.27 24.25
CA MET A 37 -0.85 7.18 23.29
C MET A 37 0.41 6.34 23.39
N ARG A 38 0.32 5.25 24.16
CA ARG A 38 1.38 4.25 24.25
C ARG A 38 1.27 3.26 23.11
N VAL A 39 2.32 3.26 22.29
CA VAL A 39 2.52 2.36 21.14
C VAL A 39 3.50 1.27 21.53
N ILE A 40 3.15 0.03 21.23
CA ILE A 40 4.03 -1.12 21.43
C ILE A 40 4.06 -1.99 20.17
N CYS A 41 5.05 -2.85 20.02
CA CYS A 41 5.10 -3.85 18.96
C CYS A 41 4.90 -5.25 19.58
N THR A 42 3.64 -5.67 19.79
CA THR A 42 3.34 -6.97 20.42
C THR A 42 1.94 -7.49 20.11
N GLU A 43 1.80 -8.81 20.05
CA GLU A 43 0.51 -9.51 20.03
C GLU A 43 0.07 -9.93 21.45
N ASP A 44 0.94 -9.74 22.45
CA ASP A 44 0.68 -10.08 23.84
C ASP A 44 -0.21 -9.05 24.52
N ILE A 45 -1.47 -9.42 24.69
CA ILE A 45 -2.49 -8.60 25.34
C ILE A 45 -2.18 -8.32 26.82
N GLU A 46 -1.51 -9.22 27.55
CA GLU A 46 -1.15 -8.99 28.96
C GLU A 46 -0.03 -7.93 29.06
N LEU A 47 0.90 -7.97 28.11
CA LEU A 47 1.89 -6.91 27.97
C LEU A 47 1.23 -5.57 27.60
N MET A 48 0.24 -5.57 26.71
CA MET A 48 -0.54 -4.36 26.41
C MET A 48 -1.27 -3.81 27.65
N ASP A 49 -1.91 -4.68 28.43
CA ASP A 49 -2.60 -4.30 29.67
C ASP A 49 -1.61 -3.65 30.66
N SER A 50 -0.50 -4.31 30.95
CA SER A 50 0.50 -3.85 31.92
C SER A 50 1.25 -2.58 31.51
N THR A 51 1.35 -2.32 30.21
CA THR A 51 1.97 -1.10 29.67
C THR A 51 0.96 0.01 29.41
N GLU A 52 -0.33 -0.24 29.64
CA GLU A 52 -1.44 0.67 29.31
C GLU A 52 -1.41 1.10 27.82
N ALA A 53 -0.87 0.25 26.95
CA ALA A 53 -0.82 0.50 25.52
C ALA A 53 -2.24 0.61 24.94
N LYS A 54 -2.42 1.51 23.98
CA LYS A 54 -3.69 1.67 23.23
C LYS A 54 -3.57 1.24 21.79
N LEU A 55 -2.35 1.26 21.26
CA LEU A 55 -2.05 0.88 19.89
C LEU A 55 -0.91 -0.15 19.89
N SER A 56 -1.10 -1.22 19.13
CA SER A 56 -0.02 -2.16 18.83
C SER A 56 0.27 -2.21 17.33
N ILE A 57 1.56 -2.17 17.02
CA ILE A 57 2.07 -2.56 15.71
C ILE A 57 2.28 -4.07 15.76
N ILE A 58 1.43 -4.81 15.06
CA ILE A 58 1.56 -6.26 14.98
C ILE A 58 2.21 -6.66 13.68
N ARG A 59 2.52 -7.96 13.57
CA ARG A 59 3.37 -8.55 12.55
C ARG A 59 3.06 -8.01 11.16
N PRO A 60 4.08 -7.97 10.28
CA PRO A 60 3.82 -7.73 8.87
C PRO A 60 2.75 -8.68 8.37
N LEU A 61 2.00 -8.30 7.33
CA LEU A 61 1.21 -9.29 6.60
C LEU A 61 2.15 -10.35 6.01
N SER A 62 2.36 -11.43 6.74
CA SER A 62 2.83 -12.69 6.21
C SER A 62 1.58 -13.53 6.01
N PHE A 63 1.41 -14.08 4.81
CA PHE A 63 0.37 -15.07 4.57
C PHE A 63 0.66 -16.37 5.35
N GLY A 64 1.83 -16.51 5.97
CA GLY A 64 2.23 -17.57 6.89
C GLY A 64 3.11 -17.06 8.04
N SER A 65 4.28 -17.65 8.27
CA SER A 65 5.23 -17.20 9.29
C SER A 65 6.32 -16.28 8.72
N GLY A 66 6.90 -15.43 9.56
CA GLY A 66 8.08 -14.62 9.21
C GLY A 66 7.79 -13.17 8.76
N GLN A 67 8.72 -12.62 7.98
CA GLN A 67 8.65 -11.30 7.35
C GLN A 67 7.49 -11.22 6.33
N PRO A 68 7.05 -10.03 5.89
CA PRO A 68 6.01 -9.99 4.87
C PRO A 68 6.54 -10.66 3.60
N TRP A 69 5.65 -11.31 2.87
CA TRP A 69 5.91 -11.87 1.54
C TRP A 69 6.88 -13.05 1.46
N VAL A 70 7.44 -13.52 2.58
CA VAL A 70 8.37 -14.66 2.59
C VAL A 70 7.67 -16.03 2.61
N SER A 71 6.35 -16.04 2.82
CA SER A 71 5.57 -17.28 2.95
C SER A 71 4.19 -17.13 2.32
N TYR A 72 3.82 -18.13 1.51
CA TYR A 72 2.51 -18.30 0.89
C TYR A 72 2.05 -19.76 1.14
N PRO A 73 1.36 -20.03 2.26
CA PRO A 73 0.89 -21.38 2.56
C PRO A 73 -0.15 -21.85 1.53
N ASN A 74 -0.63 -23.08 1.65
CA ASN A 74 -1.80 -23.47 0.87
C ASN A 74 -3.05 -22.68 1.34
N ARG A 75 -4.14 -22.78 0.58
CA ARG A 75 -5.41 -22.11 0.90
C ARG A 75 -5.85 -22.28 2.36
N GLN A 76 -5.83 -23.51 2.87
CA GLN A 76 -6.22 -23.80 4.26
C GLN A 76 -5.33 -23.06 5.27
N GLY A 77 -4.01 -23.09 5.06
CA GLY A 77 -3.07 -22.40 5.94
C GLY A 77 -3.24 -20.87 5.92
N PHE A 78 -3.58 -20.30 4.75
CA PHE A 78 -3.90 -18.88 4.64
C PHE A 78 -5.18 -18.52 5.40
N GLU A 79 -6.25 -19.31 5.24
CA GLU A 79 -7.50 -19.11 5.97
C GLU A 79 -7.34 -19.26 7.49
N ASP A 80 -6.54 -20.23 7.93
CA ASP A 80 -6.21 -20.43 9.34
C ASP A 80 -5.45 -19.22 9.91
N ALA A 81 -4.51 -18.66 9.14
CA ALA A 81 -3.78 -17.45 9.53
C ALA A 81 -4.72 -16.23 9.66
N ILE A 82 -5.61 -16.01 8.69
CA ILE A 82 -6.63 -14.95 8.75
C ILE A 82 -7.50 -15.11 10.00
N LYS A 83 -7.99 -16.33 10.25
CA LYS A 83 -8.86 -16.63 11.41
C LYS A 83 -8.14 -16.44 12.73
N GLN A 84 -6.87 -16.83 12.81
CA GLN A 84 -6.06 -16.66 14.01
C GLN A 84 -5.82 -15.17 14.30
N ALA A 85 -5.41 -14.41 13.28
CA ALA A 85 -5.23 -12.96 13.39
C ALA A 85 -6.54 -12.27 13.80
N LYS A 86 -7.67 -12.65 13.18
CA LYS A 86 -8.99 -12.13 13.53
C LYS A 86 -9.39 -12.43 14.97
N LYS A 87 -9.10 -13.63 15.47
CA LYS A 87 -9.37 -13.98 16.88
C LYS A 87 -8.56 -13.11 17.85
N LEU A 88 -7.31 -12.78 17.50
CA LEU A 88 -6.46 -11.90 18.27
C LEU A 88 -7.02 -10.47 18.27
N THR A 89 -7.28 -9.91 17.10
CA THR A 89 -7.79 -8.54 16.96
C THR A 89 -9.15 -8.38 17.63
N ASP A 90 -10.07 -9.32 17.44
CA ASP A 90 -11.38 -9.32 18.13
C ASP A 90 -11.23 -9.32 19.67
N LYS A 91 -10.22 -10.02 20.21
CA LYS A 91 -9.94 -10.04 21.66
C LYS A 91 -9.40 -8.70 22.15
N GLY A 92 -8.50 -8.06 21.39
CA GLY A 92 -7.96 -6.75 21.74
C GLY A 92 -8.96 -5.61 21.53
N HIS A 93 -9.77 -5.65 20.47
CA HIS A 93 -10.85 -4.68 20.23
C HIS A 93 -11.85 -4.64 21.37
N LYS A 94 -12.20 -5.78 21.98
CA LYS A 94 -13.03 -5.85 23.19
C LYS A 94 -12.43 -5.12 24.40
N LYS A 95 -11.11 -4.89 24.40
CA LYS A 95 -10.39 -4.11 25.42
C LYS A 95 -10.11 -2.67 24.99
N GLY A 96 -10.56 -2.27 23.79
CA GLY A 96 -10.33 -0.94 23.24
C GLY A 96 -8.93 -0.74 22.65
N TYR A 97 -8.24 -1.81 22.25
CA TYR A 97 -6.96 -1.72 21.56
C TYR A 97 -7.14 -1.47 20.07
N THR A 98 -6.18 -0.79 19.47
CA THR A 98 -6.04 -0.59 18.02
C THR A 98 -4.85 -1.37 17.52
N TYR A 99 -5.01 -2.06 16.40
CA TYR A 99 -3.94 -2.81 15.74
C TYR A 99 -3.63 -2.19 14.39
N ILE A 100 -2.35 -1.87 14.17
CA ILE A 100 -1.86 -1.55 12.84
C ILE A 100 -0.82 -2.59 12.41
N SER A 101 -0.75 -2.86 11.11
CA SER A 101 0.29 -3.71 10.53
C SER A 101 1.22 -2.88 9.65
N TYR A 102 2.34 -3.46 9.25
CA TYR A 102 3.15 -2.89 8.19
C TYR A 102 3.04 -3.73 6.93
N ILE A 103 2.91 -3.04 5.81
CA ILE A 103 3.03 -3.63 4.48
C ILE A 103 4.22 -3.01 3.79
N SER A 104 4.75 -3.67 2.78
CA SER A 104 5.88 -3.14 2.04
C SER A 104 5.68 -3.31 0.54
N LYS A 105 6.25 -2.40 -0.25
CA LYS A 105 6.42 -2.62 -1.68
C LYS A 105 7.58 -3.57 -2.01
N THR A 106 8.38 -3.92 -1.02
CA THR A 106 9.48 -4.86 -1.19
C THR A 106 8.93 -6.27 -1.15
N ILE A 107 9.15 -7.07 -2.19
CA ILE A 107 8.89 -8.51 -2.15
C ILE A 107 10.23 -9.19 -1.84
N SER A 108 10.29 -9.98 -0.78
CA SER A 108 11.53 -10.61 -0.32
C SER A 108 11.40 -12.12 -0.14
N GLY A 109 12.55 -12.79 -0.17
CA GLY A 109 12.68 -14.24 0.02
C GLY A 109 13.48 -14.90 -1.10
N GLY A 110 14.07 -16.05 -0.80
CA GLY A 110 15.02 -16.70 -1.71
C GLY A 110 16.32 -15.88 -1.90
N PRO A 111 17.41 -16.48 -2.39
CA PRO A 111 18.65 -15.75 -2.64
C PRO A 111 18.66 -14.98 -3.96
N THR A 112 17.75 -15.30 -4.90
CA THR A 112 17.63 -14.67 -6.22
C THR A 112 16.21 -14.16 -6.49
N PRO A 113 16.01 -13.27 -7.50
CA PRO A 113 14.67 -12.82 -7.90
C PRO A 113 13.72 -13.97 -8.27
N GLU A 114 14.19 -14.97 -9.00
CA GLU A 114 13.40 -16.13 -9.46
C GLU A 114 12.95 -16.99 -8.27
N GLU A 115 13.68 -16.92 -7.15
CA GLU A 115 13.36 -17.67 -5.95
C GLU A 115 12.44 -16.92 -4.98
N LEU A 116 11.95 -15.73 -5.34
CA LEU A 116 10.97 -15.01 -4.56
C LEU A 116 9.70 -15.87 -4.35
N PRO A 117 9.17 -15.98 -3.14
CA PRO A 117 8.03 -16.86 -2.86
C PRO A 117 6.78 -16.57 -3.70
N LEU A 118 6.52 -15.31 -4.02
CA LEU A 118 5.40 -14.94 -4.89
C LEU A 118 5.60 -15.41 -6.34
N VAL A 119 6.84 -15.40 -6.82
CA VAL A 119 7.20 -15.93 -8.14
C VAL A 119 6.95 -17.43 -8.16
N LYS A 120 7.37 -18.15 -7.12
CA LYS A 120 7.10 -19.59 -6.99
C LYS A 120 5.60 -19.91 -6.98
N VAL A 121 4.79 -19.16 -6.24
CA VAL A 121 3.32 -19.34 -6.26
C VAL A 121 2.75 -19.21 -7.66
N TYR A 122 3.23 -18.24 -8.43
CA TYR A 122 2.82 -18.04 -9.81
C TYR A 122 3.28 -19.19 -10.72
N GLU A 123 4.56 -19.55 -10.67
CA GLU A 123 5.15 -20.60 -11.54
C GLU A 123 4.62 -22.01 -11.23
N GLU A 124 4.29 -22.29 -9.97
CA GLU A 124 3.70 -23.56 -9.53
C GLU A 124 2.19 -23.66 -9.85
N GLY A 125 1.59 -22.64 -10.47
CA GLY A 125 0.17 -22.62 -10.82
C GLY A 125 -0.77 -22.53 -9.61
N ARG A 126 -0.29 -21.96 -8.50
CA ARG A 126 -1.02 -21.84 -7.24
C ARG A 126 -1.74 -20.50 -7.08
N TRP A 127 -1.76 -19.67 -8.12
CA TRP A 127 -2.39 -18.36 -8.09
C TRP A 127 -3.89 -18.43 -7.75
N ASN A 128 -4.57 -19.46 -8.24
CA ASN A 128 -5.98 -19.73 -7.99
C ASN A 128 -6.31 -19.92 -6.50
N GLU A 129 -5.35 -20.30 -5.66
CA GLU A 129 -5.53 -20.39 -4.19
C GLU A 129 -5.82 -19.01 -3.57
N TYR A 130 -5.49 -17.92 -4.27
CA TYR A 130 -5.55 -16.55 -3.78
C TYR A 130 -6.37 -15.60 -4.67
N GLU A 131 -7.08 -16.13 -5.67
CA GLU A 131 -7.76 -15.32 -6.69
C GLU A 131 -8.82 -14.36 -6.09
N ASP A 132 -9.46 -14.74 -4.99
CA ASP A 132 -10.43 -13.90 -4.25
C ASP A 132 -9.79 -12.69 -3.55
N TYR A 133 -8.47 -12.69 -3.35
CA TYR A 133 -7.72 -11.54 -2.85
C TYR A 133 -6.98 -10.81 -3.97
N PHE A 134 -6.22 -11.52 -4.81
CA PHE A 134 -5.30 -10.91 -5.78
C PHE A 134 -5.93 -10.69 -7.17
N GLY A 135 -7.16 -11.17 -7.38
CA GLY A 135 -7.83 -11.19 -8.67
C GLY A 135 -7.27 -12.27 -9.60
N PRO A 136 -7.69 -12.28 -10.87
CA PRO A 136 -7.29 -13.31 -11.82
C PRO A 136 -5.79 -13.30 -12.06
N GLU A 137 -5.24 -14.47 -12.40
CA GLU A 137 -3.81 -14.61 -12.70
C GLU A 137 -3.35 -13.54 -13.70
N PRO A 138 -2.29 -12.78 -13.38
CA PRO A 138 -1.77 -11.76 -14.28
C PRO A 138 -1.11 -12.41 -15.52
N PRO A 139 -1.12 -11.75 -16.68
CA PRO A 139 -0.47 -12.27 -17.88
C PRO A 139 1.07 -12.24 -17.79
N GLU A 140 1.63 -11.47 -16.86
CA GLU A 140 3.07 -11.34 -16.63
C GLU A 140 3.44 -11.90 -15.25
N SER A 141 4.58 -12.60 -15.19
CA SER A 141 5.15 -13.11 -13.94
C SER A 141 5.39 -11.96 -12.94
N PRO A 142 5.28 -12.21 -11.63
CA PRO A 142 5.66 -11.25 -10.59
C PRO A 142 7.10 -10.71 -10.72
N LEU A 143 7.99 -11.38 -11.45
CA LEU A 143 9.31 -10.85 -11.81
C LEU A 143 9.22 -9.53 -12.60
N GLU A 144 8.20 -9.35 -13.44
CA GLU A 144 7.98 -8.13 -14.22
C GLU A 144 7.40 -6.98 -13.40
N TRP A 145 7.04 -7.25 -12.14
CA TRP A 145 6.59 -6.22 -11.22
C TRP A 145 7.75 -5.53 -10.52
N ILE A 146 8.94 -6.12 -10.56
CA ILE A 146 10.15 -5.55 -9.97
C ILE A 146 10.56 -4.31 -10.75
N GLU A 147 10.97 -3.26 -10.05
CA GLU A 147 11.51 -2.04 -10.65
C GLU A 147 12.62 -2.39 -11.64
N LYS A 148 12.62 -1.77 -12.82
CA LYS A 148 13.71 -1.92 -13.79
C LYS A 148 14.63 -0.72 -13.69
N ARG A 149 15.94 -0.95 -13.66
CA ARG A 149 16.97 0.10 -13.71
C ARG A 149 17.16 0.59 -15.14
N ALA A 150 17.90 1.70 -15.29
CA ALA A 150 18.19 2.27 -16.60
C ALA A 150 18.97 1.31 -17.51
N ASP A 151 19.80 0.43 -16.94
CA ASP A 151 20.54 -0.62 -17.65
C ASP A 151 19.72 -1.91 -17.87
N GLY A 152 18.44 -1.91 -17.50
CA GLY A 152 17.55 -3.07 -17.57
C GLY A 152 17.66 -4.05 -16.41
N SER A 153 18.61 -3.88 -15.49
CA SER A 153 18.73 -4.74 -14.31
C SER A 153 17.52 -4.60 -13.36
N LEU A 154 17.29 -5.62 -12.54
CA LEU A 154 16.21 -5.60 -11.56
C LEU A 154 16.57 -4.72 -10.35
N GLY A 155 15.57 -3.99 -9.87
CA GLY A 155 15.65 -3.18 -8.67
C GLY A 155 15.54 -4.04 -7.43
N GLY A 156 16.60 -4.04 -6.63
CA GLY A 156 16.62 -4.70 -5.34
C GLY A 156 18.01 -4.72 -4.74
N TYR A 157 18.16 -5.48 -3.67
CA TYR A 157 19.44 -5.78 -3.05
C TYR A 157 19.38 -7.14 -2.37
N THR A 158 20.54 -7.79 -2.22
CA THR A 158 20.66 -8.96 -1.37
C THR A 158 20.99 -8.50 0.05
N TRP A 159 20.15 -8.87 1.00
CA TRP A 159 20.40 -8.67 2.41
C TRP A 159 20.89 -9.98 3.03
N VAL A 160 21.97 -9.93 3.80
CA VAL A 160 22.45 -11.08 4.57
C VAL A 160 22.10 -10.83 6.03
N SER A 161 21.23 -11.69 6.55
CA SER A 161 20.85 -11.65 7.96
C SER A 161 22.05 -11.88 8.89
N PRO A 162 21.98 -11.46 10.17
CA PRO A 162 23.02 -11.79 11.15
C PRO A 162 23.28 -13.29 11.31
N SER A 163 22.31 -14.15 10.96
CA SER A 163 22.46 -15.60 10.94
C SER A 163 23.12 -16.15 9.66
N GLY A 164 23.53 -15.28 8.74
CA GLY A 164 24.23 -15.63 7.49
C GLY A 164 23.31 -16.05 6.34
N VAL A 165 22.00 -16.05 6.52
CA VAL A 165 21.04 -16.37 5.45
C VAL A 165 20.86 -15.14 4.56
N ALA A 166 21.20 -15.29 3.28
CA ALA A 166 20.97 -14.27 2.25
C ALA A 166 19.53 -14.34 1.73
N GLY A 167 18.91 -13.17 1.62
CA GLY A 167 17.60 -13.00 0.97
C GLY A 167 17.68 -11.88 -0.06
N PHE A 168 17.04 -12.06 -1.20
CA PHE A 168 16.82 -10.99 -2.16
C PHE A 168 15.62 -10.15 -1.70
N HIS A 169 15.80 -8.82 -1.73
CA HIS A 169 14.78 -7.82 -1.45
C HIS A 169 14.57 -7.03 -2.74
N SER A 170 13.48 -7.32 -3.45
CA SER A 170 13.10 -6.61 -4.66
C SER A 170 12.40 -5.31 -4.31
N PHE A 171 12.55 -4.27 -5.12
CA PHE A 171 11.66 -3.11 -5.06
C PHE A 171 10.58 -3.29 -6.12
N ALA A 172 9.30 -3.39 -5.75
CA ALA A 172 8.23 -3.48 -6.74
C ALA A 172 7.84 -2.10 -7.31
N CYS A 173 7.44 -2.12 -8.58
CA CYS A 173 6.99 -0.95 -9.32
C CYS A 173 5.58 -0.54 -8.91
N ALA A 174 5.45 0.60 -8.23
CA ALA A 174 4.15 1.15 -7.82
C ALA A 174 3.22 1.52 -9.00
N ASN A 175 3.76 1.72 -10.21
CA ASN A 175 2.96 2.01 -11.40
C ASN A 175 2.45 0.75 -12.11
N ASN A 176 3.01 -0.42 -11.83
CA ASN A 176 2.58 -1.68 -12.42
C ASN A 176 1.13 -2.00 -11.97
N PRO A 177 0.18 -2.19 -12.91
CA PRO A 177 -1.23 -2.44 -12.57
C PRO A 177 -1.45 -3.77 -11.86
N HIS A 178 -0.66 -4.80 -12.17
CA HIS A 178 -0.75 -6.12 -11.55
C HIS A 178 -0.24 -6.08 -10.12
N PHE A 179 0.89 -5.41 -9.89
CA PHE A 179 1.38 -5.14 -8.53
C PHE A 179 0.38 -4.34 -7.69
N LYS A 180 -0.22 -3.27 -8.25
CA LYS A 180 -1.26 -2.49 -7.56
C LYS A 180 -2.46 -3.35 -7.18
N ARG A 181 -2.90 -4.25 -8.06
CA ARG A 181 -4.01 -5.17 -7.78
C ARG A 181 -3.64 -6.14 -6.65
N TYR A 182 -2.45 -6.70 -6.70
CA TYR A 182 -1.91 -7.54 -5.62
C TYR A 182 -1.90 -6.79 -4.28
N MET A 183 -1.40 -5.54 -4.24
CA MET A 183 -1.39 -4.72 -3.02
C MET A 183 -2.80 -4.39 -2.50
N LYS A 184 -3.82 -4.30 -3.36
CA LYS A 184 -5.22 -4.19 -2.91
C LYS A 184 -5.69 -5.48 -2.22
N GLY A 185 -5.29 -6.64 -2.73
CA GLY A 185 -5.58 -7.93 -2.11
C GLY A 185 -4.90 -8.10 -0.75
N VAL A 186 -3.66 -7.64 -0.63
CA VAL A 186 -2.94 -7.50 0.64
C VAL A 186 -3.73 -6.66 1.65
N VAL A 187 -4.19 -5.48 1.23
CA VAL A 187 -4.99 -4.60 2.11
C VAL A 187 -6.32 -5.27 2.47
N LYS A 188 -6.95 -5.99 1.54
CA LYS A 188 -8.15 -6.78 1.83
C LYS A 188 -7.88 -7.85 2.89
N ALA A 189 -6.77 -8.58 2.82
CA ALA A 189 -6.39 -9.56 3.82
C ALA A 189 -6.23 -8.93 5.21
N LEU A 190 -5.61 -7.75 5.31
CA LEU A 190 -5.51 -7.01 6.57
C LEU A 190 -6.90 -6.65 7.14
N VAL A 191 -7.83 -6.21 6.29
CA VAL A 191 -9.21 -5.92 6.71
C VAL A 191 -9.89 -7.18 7.24
N ASP A 192 -9.72 -8.31 6.54
CA ASP A 192 -10.32 -9.60 6.95
C ASP A 192 -9.69 -10.14 8.25
N MET A 193 -8.45 -9.75 8.57
CA MET A 193 -7.79 -10.00 9.86
C MET A 193 -8.28 -9.08 11.00
N GLY A 194 -9.08 -8.05 10.72
CA GLY A 194 -9.50 -7.05 11.70
C GLY A 194 -8.40 -6.04 12.07
N ILE A 195 -7.46 -5.78 11.16
CA ILE A 195 -6.44 -4.74 11.33
C ILE A 195 -7.06 -3.36 11.06
N ASP A 196 -6.83 -2.40 11.95
CA ASP A 196 -7.44 -1.07 11.92
C ASP A 196 -6.72 -0.10 10.98
N GLY A 197 -5.46 -0.39 10.64
CA GLY A 197 -4.68 0.43 9.72
C GLY A 197 -3.35 -0.19 9.36
N PHE A 198 -2.64 0.45 8.43
CA PHE A 198 -1.29 0.03 8.09
C PHE A 198 -0.42 1.22 7.76
N TYR A 199 0.88 1.03 7.90
CA TYR A 199 1.88 1.90 7.27
C TYR A 199 2.65 1.12 6.20
N MET A 200 3.22 1.89 5.28
CA MET A 200 3.99 1.35 4.16
C MET A 200 5.48 1.50 4.48
N ASP A 201 6.17 0.38 4.63
CA ASP A 201 7.60 0.32 4.88
C ASP A 201 8.37 -0.05 3.60
N HIS A 202 9.67 0.22 3.60
CA HIS A 202 10.57 0.10 2.46
C HIS A 202 9.99 0.72 1.19
N THR A 203 9.58 1.99 1.28
CA THR A 203 9.08 2.75 0.13
C THR A 203 10.19 3.24 -0.79
N GLU A 204 11.46 2.90 -0.53
CA GLU A 204 12.58 3.41 -1.31
C GLU A 204 12.50 2.94 -2.76
N GLY A 205 12.44 3.87 -3.70
CA GLY A 205 12.59 3.62 -5.13
C GLY A 205 13.79 4.39 -5.62
N LYS A 206 14.60 3.78 -6.49
CA LYS A 206 15.78 4.43 -7.07
C LYS A 206 15.55 4.81 -8.54
N GLY A 207 14.28 5.04 -8.90
CA GLY A 207 13.83 5.26 -10.28
C GLY A 207 13.56 3.94 -11.00
N CYS A 208 12.36 3.81 -11.56
CA CYS A 208 11.95 2.63 -12.31
C CYS A 208 11.71 3.02 -13.77
N TYR A 209 12.36 2.29 -14.68
CA TYR A 209 12.39 2.52 -16.12
C TYR A 209 11.52 1.51 -16.89
N CYS A 210 10.62 0.82 -16.21
CA CYS A 210 9.69 -0.08 -16.88
C CYS A 210 8.66 0.69 -17.72
N GLN A 211 8.02 0.00 -18.65
CA GLN A 211 7.01 0.58 -19.55
C GLN A 211 5.89 1.36 -18.82
N TYR A 212 5.48 0.90 -17.64
CA TYR A 212 4.43 1.57 -16.86
C TYR A 212 4.89 2.92 -16.29
N CYS A 213 6.14 3.00 -15.82
CA CYS A 213 6.73 4.22 -15.30
C CYS A 213 7.06 5.21 -16.42
N ASN A 214 7.64 4.76 -17.53
CA ASN A 214 7.92 5.63 -18.68
C ASN A 214 6.60 6.23 -19.21
N LYS A 215 5.57 5.41 -19.38
CA LYS A 215 4.23 5.90 -19.78
C LYS A 215 3.66 6.93 -18.79
N ALA A 216 3.78 6.68 -17.48
CA ALA A 216 3.32 7.61 -16.45
C ALA A 216 4.12 8.94 -16.49
N PHE A 217 5.43 8.87 -16.69
CA PHE A 217 6.30 10.04 -16.83
C PHE A 217 5.95 10.86 -18.08
N HIS A 218 5.78 10.21 -19.24
CA HIS A 218 5.42 10.91 -20.48
C HIS A 218 4.07 11.60 -20.35
N LYS A 219 3.12 10.93 -19.69
CA LYS A 219 1.82 11.51 -19.37
C LYS A 219 1.97 12.76 -18.49
N PHE A 220 2.71 12.65 -17.38
CA PHE A 220 2.96 13.77 -16.48
C PHE A 220 3.59 14.96 -17.21
N VAL A 221 4.61 14.74 -18.04
CA VAL A 221 5.26 15.82 -18.80
C VAL A 221 4.29 16.52 -19.75
N LYS A 222 3.43 15.75 -20.44
CA LYS A 222 2.43 16.31 -21.38
C LYS A 222 1.31 17.08 -20.68
N GLU A 223 0.97 16.72 -19.44
CA GLU A 223 -0.10 17.35 -18.67
C GLU A 223 0.37 18.60 -17.92
N GLU A 224 1.58 18.58 -17.36
CA GLU A 224 2.07 19.63 -16.49
C GLU A 224 2.87 20.73 -17.20
N TYR A 225 3.35 20.48 -18.41
CA TYR A 225 4.22 21.42 -19.13
C TYR A 225 3.68 21.81 -20.50
N PRO A 226 3.99 23.05 -20.98
CA PRO A 226 3.72 23.46 -22.34
C PRO A 226 4.31 22.50 -23.39
N ALA A 227 3.66 22.38 -24.55
CA ALA A 227 4.07 21.44 -25.60
C ALA A 227 5.52 21.65 -26.09
N ASN A 228 6.05 22.88 -26.02
CA ASN A 228 7.41 23.25 -26.37
C ASN A 228 8.43 23.10 -25.22
N PHE A 229 8.01 22.73 -24.01
CA PHE A 229 8.92 22.65 -22.86
C PHE A 229 10.09 21.69 -23.09
N VAL A 230 9.81 20.52 -23.65
CA VAL A 230 10.81 19.47 -23.84
C VAL A 230 11.83 19.86 -24.92
N SER A 231 11.39 20.49 -26.00
CA SER A 231 12.30 20.98 -27.04
C SER A 231 13.14 22.16 -26.56
N GLU A 232 12.55 23.13 -25.87
CA GLU A 232 13.27 24.30 -25.37
C GLU A 232 14.27 23.94 -24.27
N LYS A 233 13.91 23.03 -23.36
CA LYS A 233 14.75 22.70 -22.20
C LYS A 233 15.79 21.63 -22.49
N TYR A 234 15.45 20.62 -23.29
CA TYR A 234 16.28 19.43 -23.48
C TYR A 234 16.72 19.21 -24.92
N GLY A 235 16.28 20.05 -25.88
CA GLY A 235 16.61 19.89 -27.30
C GLY A 235 15.99 18.65 -27.94
N LEU A 236 14.98 18.06 -27.31
CA LEU A 236 14.29 16.86 -27.80
C LEU A 236 13.02 17.24 -28.58
N ASN A 237 12.75 16.54 -29.68
CA ASN A 237 11.58 16.84 -30.53
C ASN A 237 10.24 16.64 -29.80
N ASN A 238 10.16 15.63 -28.94
CA ASN A 238 9.04 15.37 -28.03
C ASN A 238 9.49 14.43 -26.90
N VAL A 239 8.65 14.28 -25.87
CA VAL A 239 8.95 13.40 -24.72
C VAL A 239 8.93 11.91 -25.06
N ASP A 240 8.27 11.49 -26.13
CA ASP A 240 8.21 10.08 -26.55
C ASP A 240 9.43 9.63 -27.36
N ALA A 241 10.38 10.54 -27.61
CA ALA A 241 11.61 10.26 -28.32
C ALA A 241 12.71 9.62 -27.45
N VAL A 242 12.44 9.43 -26.16
CA VAL A 242 13.29 8.81 -25.12
C VAL A 242 12.50 7.71 -24.40
#